data_AF-Q480Q7-F1
#
_entry.id   AF-Q480Q7-F1
#
_cell.length_a   1.000
_cell.length_b   1.000
_cell.length_c   1.000
_cell.angle_alpha   90.00
_cell.angle_beta   90.00
_cell.angle_gamma   90.00
#
_symmetry.space_group_name_H-M   'P 1'
#
loop_
_entity.id
_entity.type
_entity.pdbx_description
1 polymer ?
#
loop_
_entity_poly.entity_id
_entity_poly.type
_entity_poly.pdbx_seq_one_letter_code
_entity_poly.pdbx_strand_id
1 'polypeptide(L)'
;MNIINNIENSFYPEIYSQILPRSDNLSLSLFKKDGLARYVLAVKNFDSNLDIKTQIANARKSIRQQTSAMWLFKEVGAYIVFVCDEVPDLTKSQLEIDRFGFHAVIVQGVHLVSKSGAHLFNHSKWLNKSFGGTESIASMLVNSAI
;
A
#
# COMPACT_ATOMS: atom_id res chain seq x y z
N MET A 1 13.91 -15.23 4.19
CA MET A 1 13.19 -15.05 2.91
C MET A 1 12.88 -13.56 2.74
N ASN A 2 12.85 -13.01 1.52
CA ASN A 2 12.59 -11.57 1.33
C ASN A 2 11.09 -11.29 1.47
N ILE A 3 10.67 -10.50 2.47
CA ILE A 3 9.26 -10.11 2.71
C ILE A 3 8.60 -9.62 1.42
N ILE A 4 9.32 -8.87 0.59
CA ILE A 4 8.79 -8.36 -0.67
C ILE A 4 8.40 -9.50 -1.62
N ASN A 5 9.20 -10.57 -1.71
CA ASN A 5 8.89 -11.73 -2.53
C ASN A 5 7.69 -12.51 -1.96
N ASN A 6 7.57 -12.60 -0.64
CA ASN A 6 6.42 -13.24 0.00
C ASN A 6 5.12 -12.47 -0.30
N ILE A 7 5.17 -11.14 -0.24
CA ILE A 7 4.06 -10.27 -0.63
C ILE A 7 3.75 -10.46 -2.12
N GLU A 8 4.76 -10.48 -2.99
CA GLU A 8 4.54 -10.74 -4.43
C GLU A 8 3.78 -12.05 -4.65
N ASN A 9 4.28 -13.16 -4.10
CA ASN A 9 3.70 -14.50 -4.27
C ASN A 9 2.30 -14.66 -3.66
N SER A 10 2.00 -13.93 -2.57
CA SER A 10 0.71 -14.04 -1.89
C SER A 10 -0.40 -13.24 -2.57
N PHE A 11 -0.03 -12.20 -3.32
CA PHE A 11 -0.99 -11.26 -3.89
C PHE A 11 -1.07 -11.34 -5.42
N TYR A 12 0.00 -11.76 -6.10
CA TYR A 12 0.04 -11.97 -7.54
C TYR A 12 0.04 -13.47 -7.88
N PRO A 13 -0.70 -13.92 -8.92
CA PRO A 13 -1.58 -13.14 -9.79
C PRO A 13 -3.04 -13.06 -9.31
N GLU A 14 -3.40 -13.78 -8.25
CA GLU A 14 -4.79 -14.05 -7.88
C GLU A 14 -5.56 -12.79 -7.43
N ILE A 15 -4.96 -11.95 -6.58
CA ILE A 15 -5.60 -10.73 -6.08
C ILE A 15 -5.27 -9.58 -7.01
N TYR A 16 -4.00 -9.45 -7.39
CA TYR A 16 -3.51 -8.44 -8.30
C TYR A 16 -2.98 -9.09 -9.57
N SER A 17 -3.58 -8.77 -10.71
CA SER A 17 -3.30 -9.47 -11.98
C SER A 17 -2.09 -8.93 -12.74
N GLN A 18 -1.47 -7.84 -12.27
CA GLN A 18 -0.36 -7.19 -12.96
C GLN A 18 0.74 -6.77 -11.99
N ILE A 19 1.98 -6.88 -12.44
CA ILE A 19 3.16 -6.30 -11.78
C ILE A 19 3.57 -5.08 -12.60
N LEU A 20 3.61 -3.90 -11.98
CA LEU A 20 4.10 -2.69 -12.62
C LEU A 20 5.64 -2.67 -12.59
N PRO A 21 6.29 -1.98 -13.55
CA PRO A 21 7.74 -1.83 -13.56
C PRO A 21 8.26 -1.28 -12.23
N ARG A 22 9.33 -1.89 -11.71
CA ARG A 22 10.00 -1.41 -10.49
C ARG A 22 10.51 0.01 -10.70
N SER A 23 10.48 0.80 -9.63
CA SER A 23 11.12 2.12 -9.61
C SER A 23 12.03 2.22 -8.39
N ASP A 24 13.01 3.11 -8.41
CA ASP A 24 13.92 3.35 -7.27
C ASP A 24 13.14 3.69 -5.98
N ASN A 25 11.92 4.20 -6.14
CA ASN A 25 11.08 4.63 -5.05
C ASN A 25 10.09 3.58 -4.55
N LEU A 26 9.81 2.52 -5.32
CA LEU A 26 8.85 1.46 -4.97
C LEU A 26 9.45 0.10 -5.32
N SER A 27 9.70 -0.71 -4.29
CA SER A 27 10.32 -2.02 -4.40
C SER A 27 9.42 -3.06 -5.07
N LEU A 28 8.10 -2.91 -4.90
CA LEU A 28 7.08 -3.71 -5.59
C LEU A 28 5.83 -2.88 -5.81
N SER A 29 5.18 -3.06 -6.95
CA SER A 29 3.89 -2.44 -7.26
C SER A 29 3.00 -3.45 -7.97
N LEU A 30 2.01 -3.99 -7.25
CA LEU A 30 1.02 -4.90 -7.81
C LEU A 30 -0.24 -4.11 -8.15
N PHE A 31 -0.80 -4.37 -9.33
CA PHE A 31 -1.89 -3.59 -9.88
C PHE A 31 -3.03 -4.48 -10.36
N LYS A 32 -4.27 -4.00 -10.19
CA LYS A 32 -5.46 -4.62 -10.75
C LYS A 32 -6.48 -3.59 -11.17
N LYS A 33 -7.33 -4.00 -12.12
CA LYS A 33 -8.52 -3.26 -12.53
C LYS A 33 -9.74 -4.11 -12.23
N ASP A 34 -10.78 -3.49 -11.70
CA ASP A 34 -12.08 -4.10 -11.50
C ASP A 34 -13.15 -3.15 -12.08
N GLY A 35 -13.58 -3.43 -13.31
CA GLY A 35 -14.34 -2.48 -14.11
C GLY A 35 -13.59 -1.16 -14.32
N LEU A 36 -14.17 -0.06 -13.85
CA LEU A 36 -13.56 1.28 -13.88
C LEU A 36 -12.62 1.56 -12.70
N ALA A 37 -12.73 0.76 -11.63
CA ALA A 37 -11.90 0.92 -10.45
C ALA A 37 -10.49 0.37 -10.69
N ARG A 38 -9.50 1.05 -10.09
CA ARG A 38 -8.08 0.69 -10.21
C ARG A 38 -7.48 0.62 -8.82
N TYR A 39 -6.68 -0.41 -8.58
CA TYR A 39 -6.04 -0.64 -7.29
C TYR A 39 -4.58 -0.92 -7.44
N VAL A 40 -3.80 -0.47 -6.46
CA VAL A 40 -2.38 -0.76 -6.36
C VAL A 40 -2.01 -1.14 -4.93
N LEU A 41 -1.25 -2.22 -4.79
CA LEU A 41 -0.48 -2.54 -3.58
C LEU A 41 0.96 -2.12 -3.87
N ALA A 42 1.44 -1.11 -3.15
CA ALA A 42 2.78 -0.57 -3.32
C ALA A 42 3.62 -0.90 -2.09
N VAL A 43 4.79 -1.50 -2.29
CA VAL A 43 5.73 -1.85 -1.21
C VAL A 43 6.98 -1.00 -1.33
N LYS A 44 7.44 -0.46 -0.22
CA LYS A 44 8.68 0.31 -0.10
C LYS A 44 9.38 -0.02 1.21
N ASN A 45 10.70 0.11 1.26
CA ASN A 45 11.43 0.09 2.53
C ASN A 45 11.13 1.35 3.34
N PHE A 46 10.94 1.18 4.65
CA PHE A 46 10.80 2.27 5.60
C PHE A 46 12.15 2.98 5.80
N ASP A 47 12.14 4.31 5.78
CA ASP A 47 13.34 5.13 6.04
C ASP A 47 13.23 5.78 7.43
N SER A 48 14.08 5.37 8.37
CA SER A 48 14.09 5.90 9.73
C SER A 48 14.49 7.38 9.82
N ASN A 49 15.08 7.94 8.76
CA ASN A 49 15.51 9.34 8.71
C ASN A 49 14.40 10.29 8.22
N LEU A 50 13.26 9.75 7.77
CA LEU A 50 12.14 10.52 7.25
C LEU A 50 10.90 10.28 8.10
N ASP A 51 10.15 11.34 8.37
CA ASP A 51 8.87 11.19 9.05
C ASP A 51 7.86 10.42 8.17
N ILE A 52 6.94 9.70 8.82
CA ILE A 52 5.98 8.82 8.14
C ILE A 52 5.08 9.58 7.16
N LYS A 53 4.76 10.85 7.44
CA LYS A 53 3.89 11.65 6.56
C LYS A 53 4.60 11.97 5.25
N THR A 54 5.86 12.38 5.33
CA THR A 54 6.71 12.59 4.15
C THR A 54 6.87 11.30 3.34
N GLN A 55 7.06 10.16 4.01
CA GLN A 55 7.16 8.86 3.33
C GLN A 55 5.87 8.47 2.61
N ILE A 56 4.70 8.67 3.23
CA ILE A 56 3.38 8.44 2.60
C ILE A 56 3.20 9.36 1.38
N ALA A 57 3.56 10.64 1.50
CA ALA A 57 3.47 11.59 0.39
C ALA A 57 4.39 11.20 -0.78
N ASN A 58 5.61 10.75 -0.50
CA ASN A 58 6.55 10.25 -1.50
C ASN A 58 6.01 9.00 -2.19
N ALA A 59 5.51 8.02 -1.43
CA ALA A 59 4.89 6.82 -1.99
C ALA A 59 3.69 7.18 -2.89
N ARG A 60 2.82 8.09 -2.44
CA ARG A 60 1.69 8.59 -3.24
C ARG A 60 2.14 9.19 -4.57
N LYS A 61 3.20 10.02 -4.55
CA LYS A 61 3.79 10.62 -5.76
C LYS A 61 4.31 9.56 -6.72
N SER A 62 5.05 8.56 -6.22
CA SER A 62 5.58 7.47 -7.05
C SER A 62 4.48 6.61 -7.63
N ILE A 63 3.44 6.30 -6.85
CA ILE A 63 2.26 5.57 -7.33
C ILE A 63 1.57 6.34 -8.46
N ARG A 64 1.36 7.65 -8.28
CA ARG A 64 0.74 8.50 -9.31
C ARG A 64 1.52 8.43 -10.62
N GLN A 65 2.85 8.52 -10.55
CA GLN A 65 3.72 8.44 -11.72
C GLN A 65 3.63 7.07 -12.40
N GLN A 66 3.77 5.98 -11.64
CA GLN A 66 3.73 4.62 -12.19
C GLN A 66 2.38 4.26 -12.81
N THR A 67 1.28 4.70 -12.19
CA THR A 67 -0.08 4.36 -12.63
C THR A 67 -0.67 5.37 -13.61
N SER A 68 0.01 6.50 -13.84
CA SER A 68 -0.53 7.66 -14.57
C SER A 68 -1.89 8.12 -14.02
N ALA A 69 -2.05 8.08 -12.70
CA ALA A 69 -3.31 8.43 -12.04
C ALA A 69 -3.67 9.90 -12.25
N MET A 70 -4.95 10.16 -12.53
CA MET A 70 -5.51 11.48 -12.78
C MET A 70 -6.84 11.63 -12.04
N TRP A 71 -7.02 12.76 -11.37
CA TRP A 71 -8.26 13.06 -10.65
C TRP A 71 -9.42 13.22 -11.65
N LEU A 72 -10.61 12.69 -11.32
CA LEU A 72 -11.85 12.66 -12.13
C LEU A 72 -11.84 11.76 -13.37
N PHE A 73 -10.72 11.08 -13.66
CA PHE A 73 -10.59 10.26 -14.88
C PHE A 73 -9.95 8.88 -14.65
N LYS A 74 -8.93 8.83 -13.78
CA LYS A 74 -8.10 7.65 -13.54
C LYS A 74 -7.68 7.60 -12.07
N GLU A 75 -8.64 7.62 -11.17
CA GLU A 75 -8.38 7.42 -9.74
C GLU A 75 -7.85 6.02 -9.49
N VAL A 76 -6.94 5.94 -8.52
CA VAL A 76 -6.32 4.69 -8.07
C VAL A 76 -6.44 4.60 -6.55
N GLY A 77 -7.05 3.52 -6.05
CA GLY A 77 -6.99 3.14 -4.65
C GLY A 77 -5.64 2.51 -4.32
N ALA A 78 -4.92 3.09 -3.37
CA ALA A 78 -3.58 2.66 -2.99
C ALA A 78 -3.56 2.05 -1.58
N TYR A 79 -2.93 0.89 -1.48
CA TYR A 79 -2.51 0.30 -0.21
C TYR A 79 -0.98 0.33 -0.16
N ILE A 80 -0.42 1.06 0.79
CA ILE A 80 1.02 1.29 0.91
C ILE A 80 1.56 0.41 2.02
N VAL A 81 2.57 -0.39 1.72
CA VAL A 81 3.28 -1.25 2.66
C VAL A 81 4.69 -0.74 2.83
N PHE A 82 5.07 -0.47 4.08
CA PHE A 82 6.42 -0.13 4.47
C PHE A 82 7.06 -1.35 5.13
N VAL A 83 8.15 -1.85 4.55
CA VAL A 83 8.96 -2.92 5.14
C VAL A 83 10.01 -2.27 6.02
N CYS A 84 10.03 -2.62 7.30
CA CYS A 84 10.94 -2.08 8.30
C CYS A 84 11.75 -3.20 8.96
N ASP A 85 12.89 -2.86 9.56
CA ASP A 85 13.63 -3.82 10.39
C ASP A 85 12.90 -4.03 11.72
N GLU A 86 12.46 -2.94 12.34
CA GLU A 86 11.59 -2.89 13.51
C GLU A 86 10.45 -1.89 13.28
N VAL A 87 9.26 -2.17 13.82
CA VAL A 87 8.14 -1.22 13.73
C VAL A 87 8.47 -0.01 14.62
N PRO A 88 8.52 1.21 14.07
CA PRO A 88 8.79 2.42 14.84
C PRO A 88 7.65 2.71 15.83
N ASP A 89 7.95 3.48 16.88
CA ASP A 89 6.96 3.94 17.86
C ASP A 89 6.03 5.00 17.24
N LEU A 90 5.06 4.50 16.47
CA LEU A 90 4.04 5.27 15.79
C LEU A 90 2.66 4.77 16.21
N THR A 91 1.73 5.70 16.30
CA THR A 91 0.32 5.41 16.52
C THR A 91 -0.40 5.21 15.20
N LYS A 92 -1.50 4.45 15.22
CA LYS A 92 -2.38 4.26 14.06
C LYS A 92 -2.83 5.57 13.42
N SER A 93 -3.08 6.61 14.22
CA SER A 93 -3.48 7.94 13.75
C SER A 93 -2.43 8.68 12.94
N GLN A 94 -1.14 8.35 13.12
CA GLN A 94 -0.04 8.95 12.34
C GLN A 94 0.08 8.33 10.94
N LEU A 95 -0.56 7.18 10.71
CA LEU A 95 -0.67 6.57 9.40
C LEU A 95 -1.80 7.25 8.61
N GLU A 96 -1.47 8.35 7.96
CA GLU A 96 -2.43 9.16 7.20
C GLU A 96 -3.05 8.36 6.05
N ILE A 97 -4.38 8.28 6.07
CA ILE A 97 -5.23 7.67 5.03
C ILE A 97 -6.24 8.71 4.54
N ASP A 98 -6.61 8.63 3.27
CA ASP A 98 -7.61 9.53 2.72
C ASP A 98 -9.01 9.09 3.17
N ARG A 99 -9.74 10.04 3.76
CA ARG A 99 -11.16 9.83 4.16
C ARG A 99 -12.12 10.05 3.00
N PHE A 100 -11.68 10.79 1.98
CA PHE A 100 -12.48 11.18 0.83
C PHE A 100 -11.73 10.91 -0.48
N GLY A 101 -12.47 10.58 -1.54
CA GLY A 101 -11.93 10.24 -2.86
C GLY A 101 -11.50 11.43 -3.73
N PHE A 102 -11.17 12.59 -3.15
CA PHE A 102 -10.84 13.80 -3.91
C PHE A 102 -9.36 13.87 -4.32
N HIS A 103 -8.77 12.72 -4.67
CA HIS A 103 -7.37 12.63 -5.07
C HIS A 103 -7.21 11.68 -6.25
N ALA A 104 -6.21 11.93 -7.09
CA ALA A 104 -5.84 11.00 -8.15
C ALA A 104 -5.37 9.65 -7.59
N VAL A 105 -4.61 9.67 -6.49
CA VAL A 105 -4.21 8.49 -5.72
C VAL A 105 -4.85 8.61 -4.35
N ILE A 106 -5.77 7.70 -4.05
CA ILE A 106 -6.53 7.65 -2.81
C ILE A 106 -5.83 6.63 -1.90
N VAL A 107 -5.16 7.09 -0.84
CA VAL A 107 -4.49 6.23 0.13
C VAL A 107 -5.55 5.56 1.01
N GLN A 108 -5.86 4.31 0.69
CA GLN A 108 -6.87 3.50 1.36
C GLN A 108 -6.32 2.72 2.54
N GLY A 109 -5.00 2.45 2.55
CA GLY A 109 -4.34 1.79 3.66
C GLY A 109 -2.85 2.08 3.67
N VAL A 110 -2.30 2.12 4.89
CA VAL A 110 -0.87 2.18 5.16
C VAL A 110 -0.57 1.10 6.19
N HIS A 111 0.46 0.29 5.94
CA HIS A 111 0.84 -0.84 6.79
C HIS A 111 2.36 -0.89 6.91
N LEU A 112 2.87 -0.87 8.14
CA LEU A 112 4.27 -1.15 8.47
C LEU A 112 4.38 -2.62 8.87
N VAL A 113 5.30 -3.33 8.23
CA VAL A 113 5.60 -4.75 8.45
C VAL A 113 7.07 -4.87 8.82
N SER A 114 7.39 -5.46 9.97
CA SER A 114 8.78 -5.78 10.32
C SER A 114 9.16 -7.21 9.97
N LYS A 115 10.47 -7.47 9.92
CA LYS A 115 11.04 -8.83 9.82
C LYS A 115 10.76 -9.71 11.03
N SER A 116 10.46 -9.10 12.18
CA SER A 116 10.06 -9.82 13.39
C SER A 116 8.58 -10.21 13.41
N GLY A 117 7.81 -9.88 12.36
CA GLY A 117 6.36 -10.09 12.33
C GLY A 117 5.58 -9.11 13.20
N ALA A 118 6.17 -7.96 13.55
CA ALA A 118 5.44 -6.85 14.15
C ALA A 118 4.77 -6.01 13.07
N HIS A 119 3.57 -5.51 13.38
CA HIS A 119 2.70 -4.83 12.42
C HIS A 119 2.08 -3.58 13.01
N LEU A 120 1.98 -2.52 12.21
CA LEU A 120 1.16 -1.36 12.50
C LEU A 120 0.43 -0.94 11.22
N PHE A 121 -0.90 -0.86 11.27
CA PHE A 121 -1.68 -0.53 10.08
C PHE A 121 -2.86 0.40 10.35
N ASN A 122 -3.18 1.21 9.36
CA ASN A 122 -4.39 2.00 9.29
C ASN A 122 -5.01 1.89 7.90
N HIS A 123 -6.33 1.77 7.83
CA HIS A 123 -7.06 1.66 6.56
C HIS A 123 -8.41 2.34 6.64
N SER A 124 -8.88 2.90 5.52
CA SER A 124 -10.17 3.56 5.44
C SER A 124 -11.30 2.53 5.29
N LYS A 125 -12.45 2.84 5.89
CA LYS A 125 -13.73 2.17 5.63
C LYS A 125 -14.55 3.10 4.74
N TRP A 126 -14.90 2.68 3.54
CA TRP A 126 -15.80 3.42 2.66
C TRP A 126 -17.08 2.60 2.46
N LEU A 127 -18.25 3.16 2.83
CA LEU A 127 -19.62 2.67 2.55
C LEU A 127 -19.79 1.13 2.54
N ASN A 128 -19.93 0.50 3.72
CA ASN A 128 -20.31 -0.92 3.94
C ASN A 128 -19.55 -2.01 3.14
N LYS A 129 -18.55 -1.64 2.32
CA LYS A 129 -17.66 -2.51 1.57
C LYS A 129 -16.26 -1.93 1.68
N SER A 130 -15.42 -2.54 2.53
CA SER A 130 -13.99 -2.28 2.51
C SER A 130 -13.48 -2.46 1.08
N PHE A 131 -13.10 -1.37 0.44
CA PHE A 131 -12.72 -1.38 -0.96
C PHE A 131 -11.53 -2.35 -1.13
N GLY A 132 -11.74 -3.44 -1.87
CA GLY A 132 -10.71 -4.46 -2.12
C GLY A 132 -10.37 -5.39 -0.95
N GLY A 133 -11.18 -5.47 0.11
CA GLY A 133 -10.91 -6.38 1.23
C GLY A 133 -9.69 -5.96 2.05
N THR A 134 -9.54 -4.68 2.40
CA THR A 134 -8.38 -4.18 3.17
C THR A 134 -8.07 -4.96 4.45
N GLU A 135 -9.07 -5.55 5.11
CA GLU A 135 -8.91 -6.48 6.24
C GLU A 135 -8.29 -7.83 5.81
N SER A 136 -8.67 -8.38 4.65
CA SER A 136 -8.03 -9.57 4.09
C SER A 136 -6.61 -9.26 3.61
N ILE A 137 -6.37 -8.09 3.01
CA ILE A 137 -5.02 -7.62 2.65
C ILE A 137 -4.14 -7.52 3.90
N ALA A 138 -4.63 -6.89 4.98
CA ALA A 138 -3.89 -6.78 6.23
C ALA A 138 -3.58 -8.18 6.83
N SER A 139 -4.57 -9.08 6.84
CA SER A 139 -4.39 -10.45 7.34
C SER A 139 -3.40 -11.26 6.50
N MET A 140 -3.45 -11.12 5.17
CA MET A 140 -2.50 -11.77 4.27
C MET A 140 -1.09 -11.20 4.38
N LEU A 141 -0.96 -9.89 4.63
CA LEU A 141 0.34 -9.25 4.89
C LEU A 141 0.98 -9.76 6.19
N VAL A 142 0.17 -9.99 7.23
CA VAL A 142 0.66 -10.64 8.46
C VAL A 142 1.23 -12.02 8.16
N ASN A 143 0.53 -12.83 7.38
CA ASN A 143 1.02 -14.17 7.00
C ASN A 143 2.22 -14.12 6.03
N SER A 144 2.33 -13.07 5.21
CA SER A 144 3.43 -12.91 4.24
C SER A 144 4.72 -12.40 4.89
N ALA A 145 4.62 -11.76 6.06
CA ALA A 145 5.76 -11.19 6.78
C ALA A 145 6.57 -12.22 7.57
N ILE A 146 5.99 -13.40 7.82
CA ILE A 146 6.56 -14.52 8.58
C ILE A 146 7.33 -15.46 7.64
#